data_AF-A0A438ENV5-F1
#
_entry.id   AF-A0A438ENV5-F1
#
_cell.length_a   1.000
_cell.length_b   1.000
_cell.length_c   1.000
_cell.angle_alpha   90.00
_cell.angle_beta   90.00
_cell.angle_gamma   90.00
#
_symmetry.space_group_name_H-M   'P 1'
#
loop_
_entity.id
_entity.type
_entity.pdbx_description
1 polymer ?
#
loop_
_entity_poly.entity_id
_entity_poly.type
_entity_poly.pdbx_seq_one_letter_code
_entity_poly.pdbx_strand_id
1 'polypeptide(L)'
;MPWYTDYGLITTGLNKLVPQKQPIEEMNTLRFFPNGTEPNCYSILFTSYISGYIVRAGFYHGNYDGLSRPPTFDLTSNGKNWTTVNTTSSMGGGPIYHEAIYVSHEFQNYVCLVQTREGEVPFISSLEFMPIKTLLYTQMVPFPLRSDNDPNAAFHLVTRTNFGGPEVR
;
A
#
# COMPACT_ATOMS: atom_id res chain seq x y z
N MET A 1 5.51 15.44 -6.31
CA MET A 1 5.36 14.64 -7.55
C MET A 1 3.89 14.65 -7.95
N PRO A 2 3.51 14.61 -9.24
CA PRO A 2 2.11 14.59 -9.63
C PRO A 2 1.47 13.22 -9.33
N TRP A 3 0.20 13.25 -8.94
CA TRP A 3 -0.64 12.06 -8.80
C TRP A 3 -1.38 11.77 -10.11
N TYR A 4 -1.58 10.48 -10.39
CA TYR A 4 -2.34 10.00 -11.54
C TYR A 4 -3.46 9.08 -11.06
N THR A 5 -4.50 8.94 -11.87
CA THR A 5 -5.56 7.97 -11.59
C THR A 5 -5.00 6.56 -11.66
N ASP A 6 -5.61 5.64 -10.92
CA ASP A 6 -5.24 4.23 -10.88
C ASP A 6 -5.70 3.42 -12.11
N TYR A 7 -6.10 4.12 -13.18
CA TYR A 7 -6.61 3.53 -14.39
C TYR A 7 -5.57 2.62 -15.04
N GLY A 8 -5.98 1.40 -15.38
CA GLY A 8 -5.11 0.39 -15.99
C GLY A 8 -4.24 -0.38 -14.98
N LEU A 9 -4.21 0.01 -13.71
CA LEU A 9 -3.53 -0.74 -12.64
C LEU A 9 -4.48 -1.73 -11.94
N ILE A 10 -5.78 -1.45 -11.95
CA ILE A 10 -6.81 -2.30 -11.33
C ILE A 10 -8.11 -2.24 -12.13
N THR A 11 -8.88 -3.33 -12.11
CA THR A 11 -10.16 -3.47 -12.83
C THR A 11 -11.37 -3.60 -11.90
N THR A 12 -11.15 -3.97 -10.63
CA THR A 12 -12.22 -4.19 -9.64
C THR A 12 -12.45 -2.95 -8.77
N GLY A 13 -13.51 -2.99 -7.97
CA GLY A 13 -13.84 -1.93 -7.00
C GLY A 13 -14.54 -0.72 -7.61
N LEU A 14 -14.97 0.17 -6.72
CA LEU A 14 -15.74 1.37 -7.04
C LEU A 14 -15.05 2.60 -6.49
N ASN A 15 -15.09 3.70 -7.23
CA ASN A 15 -14.48 4.97 -6.83
C ASN A 15 -15.49 5.84 -6.08
N LYS A 16 -15.02 6.56 -5.06
CA LYS A 16 -15.83 7.52 -4.32
C LYS A 16 -15.01 8.74 -3.90
N LEU A 17 -15.66 9.90 -3.94
CA LEU A 17 -15.18 11.11 -3.27
C LEU A 17 -15.53 11.01 -1.78
N VAL A 18 -14.57 11.29 -0.91
CA VAL A 18 -14.83 11.29 0.53
C VAL A 18 -15.63 12.54 0.94
N PRO A 19 -16.68 12.41 1.78
CA PRO A 19 -17.42 13.56 2.28
C PRO A 19 -16.59 14.49 3.17
N GLN A 20 -15.80 13.92 4.08
CA GLN A 20 -14.94 14.67 4.97
C GLN A 20 -13.59 14.90 4.29
N LYS A 21 -13.43 16.02 3.59
CA LYS A 21 -12.18 16.32 2.87
C LYS A 21 -11.07 16.78 3.82
N GLN A 22 -9.84 16.62 3.37
CA GLN A 22 -8.62 17.06 4.04
C GLN A 22 -7.70 17.85 3.10
N PRO A 23 -6.64 18.51 3.62
CA PRO A 23 -5.68 19.25 2.79
C PRO A 23 -4.83 18.40 1.84
N ILE A 24 -4.75 17.08 2.04
CA ILE A 24 -4.01 16.16 1.17
C ILE A 24 -4.97 15.68 0.07
N GLU A 25 -4.80 16.21 -1.15
CA GLU A 25 -5.75 16.03 -2.24
C GLU A 25 -5.90 14.57 -2.69
N GLU A 26 -4.81 13.82 -2.75
CA GLU A 26 -4.79 12.39 -3.10
C GLU A 26 -5.56 11.51 -2.10
N MET A 27 -5.90 12.04 -0.93
CA MET A 27 -6.69 11.34 0.08
C MET A 27 -8.19 11.64 -0.02
N ASN A 28 -8.58 12.62 -0.84
CA ASN A 28 -9.97 13.04 -0.97
C ASN A 28 -10.81 12.14 -1.91
N THR A 29 -10.16 11.17 -2.55
CA THR A 29 -10.81 10.09 -3.31
C THR A 29 -10.31 8.75 -2.82
N LEU A 30 -11.14 7.72 -2.96
CA LEU A 30 -10.74 6.35 -2.70
C LEU A 30 -11.41 5.37 -3.66
N ARG A 31 -10.81 4.19 -3.78
CA ARG A 31 -11.43 3.01 -4.34
C ARG A 31 -11.77 2.04 -3.22
N PHE A 32 -13.00 1.53 -3.19
CA PHE A 32 -13.45 0.54 -2.22
C PHE A 32 -13.91 -0.74 -2.91
N PHE A 33 -13.84 -1.86 -2.18
CA PHE A 33 -14.01 -3.21 -2.72
C PHE A 33 -15.11 -3.95 -1.97
N PRO A 34 -16.39 -3.66 -2.27
CA PRO A 34 -17.52 -4.26 -1.55
C PRO A 34 -17.76 -5.72 -1.95
N ASN A 35 -17.22 -6.16 -3.09
CA ASN A 35 -17.34 -7.52 -3.57
C ASN A 35 -16.15 -8.36 -3.07
N GLY A 36 -16.42 -9.31 -2.18
CA GLY A 36 -15.41 -10.22 -1.64
C GLY A 36 -15.07 -11.42 -2.52
N THR A 37 -15.72 -11.59 -3.69
CA THR A 37 -15.51 -12.77 -4.55
C THR A 37 -14.39 -12.59 -5.58
N GLU A 38 -13.96 -11.36 -5.84
CA GLU A 38 -12.90 -11.05 -6.80
C GLU A 38 -11.61 -10.61 -6.08
N PRO A 39 -10.43 -10.94 -6.61
CA PRO A 39 -9.17 -10.45 -6.06
C PRO A 39 -9.03 -8.94 -6.30
N ASN A 40 -8.82 -8.17 -5.23
CA ASN A 40 -8.65 -6.71 -5.30
C ASN A 40 -7.17 -6.35 -5.37
N CYS A 41 -6.56 -6.62 -6.52
CA CYS A 41 -5.12 -6.50 -6.73
C CYS A 41 -4.76 -5.41 -7.73
N TYR A 42 -3.89 -4.49 -7.33
CA TYR A 42 -3.19 -3.59 -8.24
C TYR A 42 -2.05 -4.34 -8.91
N SER A 43 -1.96 -4.22 -10.23
CA SER A 43 -0.89 -4.78 -11.05
C SER A 43 0.11 -3.68 -11.42
N ILE A 44 1.34 -3.80 -10.93
CA ILE A 44 2.41 -2.83 -11.20
C ILE A 44 3.48 -3.48 -12.04
N LEU A 45 3.79 -2.85 -13.18
CA LEU A 45 4.84 -3.30 -14.08
C LEU A 45 6.13 -2.53 -13.80
N PHE A 46 7.24 -3.26 -13.78
CA PHE A 46 8.59 -2.72 -13.60
C PHE A 46 9.37 -2.75 -14.91
N THR A 47 10.27 -1.79 -15.05
CA THR A 47 11.14 -1.68 -16.23
C THR A 47 12.40 -2.54 -16.15
N SER A 48 12.74 -3.09 -14.96
CA SER A 48 13.94 -3.90 -14.72
C SER A 48 13.63 -5.12 -13.88
N TYR A 49 14.28 -6.25 -14.23
CA TYR A 49 14.13 -7.57 -13.60
C TYR A 49 14.57 -7.59 -12.13
N ILE A 50 15.54 -6.75 -11.76
CA ILE A 50 15.94 -6.54 -10.37
C ILE A 50 15.72 -5.07 -10.05
N SER A 51 14.63 -4.81 -9.34
CA SER A 51 14.24 -3.46 -8.93
C SER A 51 13.91 -3.48 -7.45
N GLY A 52 14.68 -2.72 -6.66
CA GLY A 52 14.25 -2.33 -5.33
C GLY A 52 13.23 -1.21 -5.46
N TYR A 53 12.13 -1.28 -4.72
CA TYR A 53 11.15 -0.21 -4.66
C TYR A 53 10.58 -0.07 -3.26
N ILE A 54 10.28 1.18 -2.90
CA ILE A 54 9.43 1.50 -1.76
C ILE A 54 8.00 1.50 -2.28
N VAL A 55 7.14 0.71 -1.66
CA VAL A 55 5.68 0.79 -1.84
C VAL A 55 5.10 1.49 -0.64
N ARG A 56 4.23 2.47 -0.87
CA ARG A 56 3.42 3.05 0.19
C ARG A 56 1.94 3.01 -0.18
N ALA A 57 1.15 2.33 0.64
CA ALA A 57 -0.31 2.35 0.54
C ALA A 57 -0.87 3.34 1.56
N GLY A 58 -1.71 4.26 1.09
CA GLY A 58 -2.34 5.31 1.89
C GLY A 58 -3.84 5.09 2.01
N PHE A 59 -4.36 5.31 3.22
CA PHE A 59 -5.76 5.07 3.55
C PHE A 59 -6.33 6.23 4.34
N TYR A 60 -7.42 6.79 3.84
CA TYR A 60 -8.23 7.75 4.56
C TYR A 60 -9.72 7.45 4.40
N HIS A 61 -10.38 7.11 5.50
CA HIS A 61 -11.79 6.69 5.48
C HIS A 61 -12.74 7.83 5.11
N GLY A 62 -12.53 9.04 5.67
CA GLY A 62 -13.33 10.24 5.38
C GLY A 62 -14.86 10.09 5.49
N ASN A 63 -15.31 9.05 6.20
CA ASN A 63 -16.70 8.60 6.27
C ASN A 63 -17.34 8.35 4.90
N TYR A 64 -16.60 7.74 3.97
CA TYR A 64 -17.04 7.57 2.59
C TYR A 64 -18.34 6.79 2.45
N ASP A 65 -18.60 5.82 3.33
CA ASP A 65 -19.79 4.96 3.32
C ASP A 65 -20.96 5.51 4.17
N GLY A 66 -20.71 6.56 4.96
CA GLY A 66 -21.69 7.14 5.87
C GLY A 66 -21.95 6.31 7.13
N LEU A 67 -21.24 5.20 7.33
CA LEU A 67 -21.46 4.29 8.46
C LEU A 67 -20.70 4.70 9.71
N SER A 68 -19.72 5.60 9.58
CA SER A 68 -18.81 5.98 10.67
C SER A 68 -18.20 4.75 11.37
N ARG A 69 -17.95 3.69 10.59
CA ARG A 69 -17.34 2.44 11.07
C ARG A 69 -16.16 2.08 10.17
N PRO A 70 -14.94 2.47 10.56
CA PRO A 70 -13.75 2.31 9.73
C PRO A 70 -13.34 0.83 9.69
N PRO A 71 -13.12 0.24 8.51
CA PRO A 71 -12.88 -1.18 8.38
C PRO A 71 -11.45 -1.62 8.75
N THR A 72 -11.29 -2.90 9.06
CA THR A 72 -10.01 -3.61 9.19
C THR A 72 -9.90 -4.71 8.15
N PHE A 73 -8.79 -4.75 7.42
CA PHE A 73 -8.57 -5.70 6.33
C PHE A 73 -7.07 -5.97 6.14
N ASP A 74 -6.72 -6.99 5.37
CA ASP A 74 -5.33 -7.34 5.12
C ASP A 74 -4.81 -6.70 3.82
N LEU A 75 -3.57 -6.27 3.86
CA LEU A 75 -2.79 -5.86 2.70
C LEU A 75 -1.76 -6.94 2.42
N THR A 76 -1.68 -7.36 1.16
CA THR A 76 -0.76 -8.40 0.72
C THR A 76 0.03 -7.93 -0.49
N SER A 77 1.22 -8.50 -0.66
CA SER A 77 2.04 -8.29 -1.85
C SER A 77 2.46 -9.63 -2.42
N ASN A 78 2.17 -9.88 -3.70
CA ASN A 78 2.38 -11.17 -4.37
C ASN A 78 1.84 -12.36 -3.55
N GLY A 79 0.66 -12.20 -2.94
CA GLY A 79 0.01 -13.22 -2.10
C GLY A 79 0.61 -13.41 -0.71
N LYS A 80 1.72 -12.74 -0.38
CA LYS A 80 2.30 -12.75 0.98
C LYS A 80 1.67 -11.65 1.83
N ASN A 81 1.37 -11.95 3.08
CA ASN A 81 0.86 -10.95 4.01
C ASN A 81 1.88 -9.83 4.21
N TRP A 82 1.48 -8.60 3.93
CA TRP A 82 2.28 -7.41 4.22
C TRP A 82 1.92 -6.90 5.60
N THR A 83 0.63 -6.60 5.85
CA THR A 83 0.18 -6.08 7.14
C THR A 83 -1.35 -6.12 7.24
N THR A 84 -1.87 -6.07 8.46
CA THR A 84 -3.30 -5.81 8.71
C THR A 84 -3.50 -4.30 8.85
N VAL A 85 -4.32 -3.73 7.97
CA VAL A 85 -4.65 -2.31 7.94
C VAL A 85 -5.81 -2.07 8.90
N ASN A 86 -5.56 -1.33 9.98
CA ASN A 86 -6.58 -0.84 10.89
C ASN A 86 -6.83 0.65 10.64
N THR A 87 -8.00 0.97 10.08
CA THR A 87 -8.31 2.34 9.65
C THR A 87 -8.99 3.19 10.73
N THR A 88 -9.07 2.71 11.97
CA THR A 88 -9.75 3.41 13.08
C THR A 88 -9.16 4.79 13.34
N SER A 89 -7.85 4.95 13.28
CA SER A 89 -7.19 6.25 13.48
C SER A 89 -7.42 7.25 12.34
N SER A 90 -7.83 6.78 11.15
CA SER A 90 -8.23 7.67 10.06
C SER A 90 -9.60 8.32 10.27
N MET A 91 -10.35 7.85 11.28
CA MET A 91 -11.63 8.42 11.69
C MET A 91 -11.41 9.56 12.68
N GLY A 92 -11.42 10.80 12.19
CA GLY A 92 -11.14 12.00 12.98
C GLY A 92 -9.66 12.37 13.07
N GLY A 93 -8.77 11.54 12.53
CA GLY A 93 -7.34 11.83 12.34
C GLY A 93 -6.96 12.10 10.88
N GLY A 94 -5.66 12.09 10.61
CA GLY A 94 -5.12 12.14 9.24
C GLY A 94 -5.11 10.77 8.56
N PRO A 95 -4.59 10.69 7.32
CA PRO A 95 -4.36 9.42 6.64
C PRO A 95 -3.44 8.50 7.43
N ILE A 96 -3.64 7.20 7.26
CA ILE A 96 -2.67 6.18 7.67
C ILE A 96 -1.89 5.71 6.44
N TYR A 97 -0.63 5.35 6.66
CA TYR A 97 0.24 4.83 5.61
C TYR A 97 0.89 3.54 6.07
N HIS A 98 0.95 2.57 5.16
CA HIS A 98 1.76 1.39 5.31
C HIS A 98 2.84 1.40 4.23
N GLU A 99 4.09 1.32 4.66
CA GLU A 99 5.26 1.36 3.77
C GLU A 99 6.04 0.06 3.88
N ALA A 100 6.52 -0.44 2.73
CA ALA A 100 7.45 -1.54 2.67
C ALA A 100 8.44 -1.37 1.53
N ILE A 101 9.56 -2.06 1.68
CA ILE A 101 10.61 -2.18 0.69
C ILE A 101 10.54 -3.60 0.15
N TYR A 102 10.44 -3.67 -1.17
CA TYR A 102 10.44 -4.92 -1.91
C TYR A 102 11.60 -4.92 -2.88
N VAL A 103 12.22 -6.09 -3.04
CA VAL A 103 13.09 -6.37 -4.17
C VAL A 103 12.34 -7.37 -5.03
N SER A 104 11.90 -6.92 -6.20
CA SER A 104 11.28 -7.83 -7.17
C SER A 104 12.37 -8.47 -8.03
N HIS A 105 12.25 -9.78 -8.21
CA HIS A 105 12.95 -10.58 -9.22
C HIS A 105 12.04 -10.87 -10.43
N GLU A 106 10.98 -10.07 -10.58
CA GLU A 106 9.98 -10.17 -11.63
C GLU A 106 9.70 -8.78 -12.22
N PHE A 107 9.14 -8.76 -13.43
CA PHE A 107 8.70 -7.53 -14.09
C PHE A 107 7.35 -7.01 -13.59
N GLN A 108 6.75 -7.68 -12.61
CA GLN A 108 5.42 -7.33 -12.12
C GLN A 108 5.31 -7.58 -10.62
N ASN A 109 4.53 -6.75 -9.93
CA ASN A 109 4.13 -6.97 -8.55
C ASN A 109 2.63 -6.73 -8.41
N TYR A 110 2.02 -7.49 -7.49
CA TYR A 110 0.63 -7.36 -7.13
C TYR A 110 0.51 -6.87 -5.71
N VAL A 111 -0.19 -5.75 -5.50
CA VAL A 111 -0.59 -5.29 -4.17
C VAL A 111 -2.08 -5.52 -4.02
N CYS A 112 -2.48 -6.42 -3.12
CA CYS A 112 -3.88 -6.83 -2.97
C CYS A 112 -4.46 -6.46 -1.61
N LEU A 113 -5.73 -6.05 -1.64
CA LEU A 113 -6.55 -5.79 -0.46
C LEU A 113 -7.50 -6.96 -0.22
N VAL A 114 -7.44 -7.54 0.98
CA VAL A 114 -8.16 -8.77 1.32
C VAL A 114 -9.13 -8.50 2.45
N GLN A 115 -10.43 -8.67 2.17
CA GLN A 115 -11.47 -8.58 3.18
C GLN A 115 -11.35 -9.75 4.16
N THR A 116 -11.19 -9.45 5.45
CA THR A 116 -11.02 -10.47 6.49
C THR A 116 -12.32 -10.85 7.19
N ARG A 117 -13.31 -9.95 7.17
CA ARG A 117 -14.64 -10.15 7.77
C ARG A 117 -15.73 -9.51 6.92
N GLU A 118 -16.91 -10.13 6.93
CA GLU A 118 -18.08 -9.59 6.25
C GLU A 118 -18.42 -8.18 6.79
N GLY A 119 -18.74 -7.26 5.88
CA GLY A 119 -19.04 -5.86 6.23
C GLY A 119 -17.82 -4.98 6.51
N GLU A 120 -16.62 -5.54 6.63
CA GLU A 120 -15.35 -4.80 6.73
C GLU A 120 -14.78 -4.56 5.31
N VAL A 121 -15.34 -3.59 4.60
CA VAL A 121 -15.05 -3.36 3.18
C VAL A 121 -13.65 -2.74 2.98
N PRO A 122 -12.71 -3.41 2.29
CA PRO A 122 -11.40 -2.83 2.02
C PRO A 122 -11.50 -1.61 1.12
N PHE A 123 -10.59 -0.65 1.32
CA PHE A 123 -10.46 0.52 0.47
C PHE A 123 -9.02 1.00 0.40
N ILE A 124 -8.70 1.85 -0.56
CA ILE A 124 -7.39 2.52 -0.68
C ILE A 124 -7.58 3.90 -1.28
N SER A 125 -6.84 4.88 -0.76
CA SER A 125 -6.87 6.26 -1.26
C SER A 125 -5.72 6.54 -2.20
N SER A 126 -4.53 6.05 -1.86
CA SER A 126 -3.31 6.30 -2.63
C SER A 126 -2.39 5.09 -2.64
N LEU A 127 -1.62 4.95 -3.72
CA LEU A 127 -0.61 3.92 -3.85
C LEU A 127 0.62 4.50 -4.55
N GLU A 128 1.76 4.47 -3.87
CA GLU A 128 3.04 5.01 -4.34
C GLU A 128 4.03 3.87 -4.62
N PHE A 129 4.73 3.95 -5.76
CA PHE A 129 5.87 3.10 -6.08
C PHE A 129 7.06 3.97 -6.41
N MET A 130 8.08 3.93 -5.55
CA MET A 130 9.31 4.68 -5.74
C MET A 130 10.47 3.73 -5.98
N PRO A 131 11.09 3.74 -7.18
CA PRO A 131 12.29 2.94 -7.41
C PRO A 131 13.41 3.43 -6.50
N ILE A 132 14.14 2.50 -5.90
CA ILE A 132 15.32 2.77 -5.09
C ILE A 132 16.54 2.09 -5.68
N LYS A 133 17.72 2.67 -5.43
CA LYS A 133 18.98 2.03 -5.84
C LYS A 133 19.18 0.78 -4.99
N THR A 134 19.10 -0.38 -5.62
CA THR A 134 19.22 -1.72 -5.02
C THR A 134 20.50 -1.88 -4.17
N LEU A 135 21.55 -1.12 -4.47
CA LEU A 135 22.81 -1.08 -3.71
C LEU A 135 22.66 -0.65 -2.23
N LEU A 136 21.55 0.01 -1.86
CA LEU A 136 21.28 0.38 -0.46
C LEU A 136 20.75 -0.79 0.39
N TYR A 137 20.27 -1.85 -0.25
CA TYR A 137 19.67 -3.02 0.41
C TYR A 137 20.28 -4.32 -0.12
N THR A 138 21.62 -4.38 -0.19
CA THR A 138 22.38 -5.54 -0.68
C THR A 138 22.01 -6.85 0.02
N GLN A 139 21.58 -6.79 1.29
CA GLN A 139 21.08 -7.93 2.05
C GLN A 139 19.80 -8.57 1.47
N MET A 140 19.03 -7.84 0.66
CA MET A 140 17.87 -8.34 -0.07
C MET A 140 18.24 -8.89 -1.45
N VAL A 141 19.49 -8.72 -1.88
CA VAL A 141 19.95 -9.17 -3.19
C VAL A 141 20.69 -10.49 -2.98
N PRO A 142 20.23 -11.60 -3.57
CA PRO A 142 20.89 -12.89 -3.38
C PRO A 142 22.20 -12.90 -4.18
N PHE A 143 23.36 -12.53 -3.62
CA PHE A 143 24.70 -13.06 -4.00
C PHE A 143 25.85 -12.59 -3.07
N PRO A 144 26.75 -13.47 -2.57
CA PRO A 144 26.75 -14.92 -2.73
C PRO A 144 25.87 -15.64 -1.70
N LEU A 145 25.30 -16.75 -2.16
CA LEU A 145 24.43 -17.74 -1.52
C LEU A 145 24.63 -17.90 0.01
N ARG A 146 23.86 -17.16 0.80
CA ARG A 146 23.38 -17.71 2.07
C ARG A 146 22.11 -18.51 1.76
N SER A 147 22.12 -19.78 2.14
CA SER A 147 21.04 -20.74 1.95
C SER A 147 19.70 -20.34 2.58
N ASP A 148 19.69 -19.28 3.39
CA ASP A 148 18.56 -18.87 4.23
C ASP A 148 17.81 -17.64 3.70
N ASN A 149 18.24 -17.07 2.56
CA ASN A 149 17.63 -15.87 2.02
C ASN A 149 16.45 -16.22 1.10
N ASP A 150 15.23 -15.91 1.55
CA ASP A 150 14.04 -15.88 0.70
C ASP A 150 14.22 -14.74 -0.33
N PRO A 151 14.38 -15.02 -1.64
CA PRO A 151 14.51 -13.99 -2.67
C PRO A 151 13.27 -13.08 -2.76
N ASN A 152 12.16 -13.51 -2.16
CA ASN A 152 10.91 -12.76 -2.07
C ASN A 152 10.72 -12.14 -0.67
N ALA A 153 11.79 -11.90 0.09
CA ALA A 153 11.76 -11.19 1.36
C ALA A 153 11.44 -9.70 1.13
N ALA A 154 10.65 -9.13 2.03
CA ALA A 154 10.31 -7.71 2.06
C ALA A 154 10.53 -7.15 3.46
N PHE A 155 10.86 -5.86 3.54
CA PHE A 155 10.95 -5.16 4.82
C PHE A 155 9.74 -4.25 4.95
N HIS A 156 8.97 -4.38 6.03
CA HIS A 156 7.98 -3.38 6.40
C HIS A 156 8.65 -2.26 7.18
N LEU A 157 8.22 -1.01 6.98
CA LEU A 157 8.70 0.11 7.75
C LEU A 157 8.15 0.03 9.18
N VAL A 158 9.03 0.05 10.18
CA VAL A 158 8.65 0.16 11.59
C VAL A 158 8.59 1.63 12.02
N THR A 159 9.62 2.42 11.72
CA THR A 159 9.68 3.85 12.06
C THR A 159 10.66 4.62 11.18
N ARG A 160 10.39 5.91 10.95
CA ARG A 160 11.33 6.90 10.44
C ARG A 160 11.46 8.01 11.48
N THR A 161 12.66 8.19 12.03
CA THR A 161 12.90 9.17 13.10
C THR A 161 13.93 10.20 12.65
N ASN A 162 13.57 11.48 12.68
CA ASN A 162 14.51 12.59 12.54
C ASN A 162 15.03 12.98 13.92
N PHE A 163 16.15 12.39 14.36
CA PHE A 163 16.70 12.66 15.69
C PHE A 163 17.25 14.09 15.81
N GLY A 164 16.64 14.89 16.69
CA GLY A 164 17.04 16.27 16.94
C GLY A 164 16.57 17.28 15.90
N GLY A 165 15.72 16.87 14.95
CA GLY A 165 15.15 17.73 13.92
C GLY A 165 13.62 17.79 13.95
N PRO A 166 13.02 18.70 13.17
CA PRO A 166 11.58 18.78 13.04
C PRO A 166 11.02 17.59 12.25
N GLU A 167 9.70 17.39 12.33
CA GLU A 167 8.99 16.45 11.47
C GLU A 167 9.22 16.79 9.99
N VAL A 168 9.52 15.76 9.19
CA VAL A 168 9.71 15.88 7.74
C VAL A 168 8.62 15.06 7.07
N ARG A 169 7.78 15.73 6.27
CA ARG A 169 6.67 15.13 5.54
C ARG A 169 7.01 14.94 4.07
#